data_AF-A0A8T5H1X5-F1
#
_entry.id   AF-A0A8T5H1X5-F1
#
_cell.length_a   1.000
_cell.length_b   1.000
_cell.length_c   1.000
_cell.angle_alpha   90.00
_cell.angle_beta   90.00
_cell.angle_gamma   90.00
#
_symmetry.space_group_name_H-M   'P 1'
#
loop_
_entity.id
_entity.type
_entity.pdbx_description
1 polymer ?
#
loop_
_entity_poly.entity_id
_entity_poly.type
_entity_poly.pdbx_seq_one_letter_code
_entity_poly.pdbx_strand_id
1 'polypeptide(L)'
;MSNLDDDVLEILRDIVEDSTIPLKQRNQWKDLDYTIEEARTVMKENGFETLPSGPKLRELGYSGLCSAIARHHDGFHKFRELLGEEEKRKEMGVWQDLDYTIKQARKVMGKNGFKTLPSYRKLVKLRKHSLANAINRYHGTFPEFRRILGEKQKRREDNIWQDLDYTIEQARTVMKENGFETLPSGPKLRVLGYSSLGAAIYKHHGGFPTFRKILGEEQLRKKRGIWQNRDYAIEQARKVMDENGFDKLPSQEKLNELGYSSLASSIHKYHGGFPTFRIYINEYNLNLKQSMGESQDG
;
A
#
# COMPACT_ATOMS: atom_id res chain seq x y z
N MET A 1 3.53 -37.00 47.53
CA MET A 1 4.41 -35.83 47.64
C MET A 1 5.24 -35.79 46.36
N SER A 2 4.84 -34.97 45.40
CA SER A 2 5.56 -34.82 44.12
C SER A 2 6.78 -33.95 44.35
N ASN A 3 7.98 -34.47 44.11
CA ASN A 3 9.19 -33.67 44.05
C ASN A 3 9.00 -32.61 42.97
N LEU A 4 9.10 -31.34 43.36
CA LEU A 4 9.25 -30.25 42.41
C LEU A 4 10.53 -30.53 41.61
N ASP A 5 10.41 -30.40 40.30
CA ASP A 5 11.49 -30.63 39.33
C ASP A 5 12.69 -29.74 39.68
N ASP A 6 13.90 -30.29 39.68
CA ASP A 6 15.12 -29.55 40.05
C ASP A 6 15.32 -28.31 39.16
N ASP A 7 14.84 -28.36 37.90
CA ASP A 7 14.83 -27.24 36.97
C ASP A 7 13.97 -26.05 37.46
N VAL A 8 12.87 -26.31 38.16
CA VAL A 8 12.02 -25.24 38.73
C VAL A 8 12.69 -24.60 39.94
N LEU A 9 13.46 -25.38 40.71
CA LEU A 9 14.24 -24.87 41.84
C LEU A 9 15.43 -24.02 41.37
N GLU A 10 16.02 -24.32 40.21
CA GLU A 10 17.08 -23.51 39.59
C GLU A 10 16.53 -22.17 39.08
N ILE A 11 15.39 -22.17 38.37
CA ILE A 11 14.73 -20.94 37.92
C ILE A 11 14.30 -20.06 39.10
N LEU A 12 13.81 -20.66 40.20
CA LEU A 12 13.43 -19.90 41.39
C LEU A 12 14.63 -19.36 42.17
N ARG A 13 15.81 -20.01 42.12
CA ARG A 13 17.05 -19.45 42.70
C ARG A 13 17.51 -18.21 41.93
N ASP A 14 17.50 -18.26 40.60
CA ASP A 14 17.86 -17.10 39.77
C ASP A 14 16.91 -15.90 40.01
N ILE A 15 15.62 -16.16 40.20
CA ILE A 15 14.62 -15.11 40.50
C ILE A 15 14.81 -14.53 41.92
N VAL A 16 15.22 -15.34 42.89
CA VAL A 16 15.42 -14.89 44.28
C VAL A 16 16.77 -14.18 44.46
N GLU A 17 17.83 -14.57 43.74
CA GLU A 17 19.12 -13.86 43.80
C GLU A 17 19.04 -12.45 43.19
N ASP A 18 18.22 -12.24 42.14
CA ASP A 18 17.97 -10.89 41.59
C ASP A 18 17.18 -9.98 42.56
N SER A 19 16.53 -10.56 43.58
CA SER A 19 15.76 -9.81 44.59
C SER A 19 16.57 -9.31 45.80
N THR A 20 17.85 -9.71 45.91
CA THR A 20 18.72 -9.35 47.05
C THR A 20 19.77 -8.30 46.72
N ILE A 21 19.48 -7.42 45.76
CA ILE A 21 20.24 -6.18 45.62
C ILE A 21 20.17 -5.41 46.96
N PRO A 22 21.29 -5.21 47.69
CA PRO A 22 21.26 -4.57 49.00
C PRO A 22 20.61 -3.20 48.92
N LEU A 23 19.69 -2.88 49.84
CA LEU A 23 18.99 -1.57 49.91
C LEU A 23 19.92 -0.35 49.80
N LYS A 24 21.21 -0.52 50.15
CA LYS A 24 22.28 0.48 50.02
C LYS A 24 22.53 0.91 48.56
N GLN A 25 22.32 0.04 47.57
CA GLN A 25 22.48 0.38 46.15
C GLN A 25 21.37 1.31 45.62
N ARG A 26 20.16 1.31 46.22
CA ARG A 26 19.05 2.11 45.70
C ARG A 26 19.26 3.63 45.83
N ASN A 27 20.00 4.07 46.84
CA ASN A 27 20.29 5.51 47.02
C ASN A 27 21.53 5.98 46.24
N GLN A 28 22.40 5.07 45.80
CA GLN A 28 23.61 5.42 45.05
C GLN A 28 23.29 6.02 43.67
N TRP A 29 22.18 5.62 43.05
CA TRP A 29 21.73 6.17 41.75
C TRP A 29 21.35 7.66 41.77
N LYS A 30 21.17 8.27 42.95
CA LYS A 30 20.97 9.72 43.08
C LYS A 30 22.29 10.49 43.09
N ASP A 31 23.39 9.80 43.37
CA ASP A 31 24.73 10.36 43.38
C ASP A 31 25.24 10.47 41.93
N LEU A 32 25.63 11.68 41.54
CA LEU A 32 26.05 11.96 40.16
C LEU A 32 27.36 11.26 39.83
N ASP A 33 28.33 11.29 40.73
CA ASP A 33 29.67 10.73 40.51
C ASP A 33 29.58 9.21 40.37
N TYR A 34 28.80 8.56 41.23
CA TYR A 34 28.52 7.13 41.11
C TYR A 34 27.89 6.80 39.74
N THR A 35 26.91 7.59 39.31
CA THR A 35 26.23 7.34 38.02
C THR A 35 27.16 7.56 36.83
N ILE A 36 28.07 8.54 36.91
CA ILE A 36 29.10 8.80 35.88
C ILE A 36 30.11 7.65 35.79
N GLU A 37 30.62 7.17 36.92
CA GLU A 37 31.58 6.06 36.95
C GLU A 37 30.96 4.75 36.46
N GLU A 38 29.70 4.50 36.82
CA GLU A 38 28.97 3.35 36.29
C GLU A 38 28.79 3.48 34.76
N ALA A 39 28.39 4.65 34.27
CA ALA A 39 28.26 4.89 32.83
C ALA A 39 29.57 4.66 32.06
N ARG A 40 30.70 5.12 32.61
CA ARG A 40 32.04 4.88 32.05
C ARG A 40 32.41 3.40 32.07
N THR A 41 32.06 2.69 33.14
CA THR A 41 32.28 1.25 33.27
C THR A 41 31.53 0.51 32.17
N VAL A 42 30.23 0.79 31.99
CA VAL A 42 29.42 0.21 30.90
C VAL A 42 30.02 0.49 29.53
N MET A 43 30.46 1.73 29.29
CA MET A 43 31.11 2.12 28.03
C MET A 43 32.39 1.33 27.78
N LYS A 44 33.25 1.18 28.80
CA LYS A 44 34.51 0.45 28.72
C LYS A 44 34.30 -1.05 28.50
N GLU A 45 33.45 -1.68 29.30
CA GLU A 45 33.16 -3.13 29.24
C GLU A 45 32.61 -3.56 27.89
N ASN A 46 31.82 -2.71 27.24
CA ASN A 46 31.16 -3.00 25.97
C ASN A 46 31.86 -2.35 24.76
N GLY A 47 33.00 -1.69 24.95
CA GLY A 47 33.77 -1.05 23.88
C GLY A 47 33.04 0.11 23.18
N PHE A 48 32.20 0.87 23.91
CA PHE A 48 31.50 2.02 23.36
C PHE A 48 32.33 3.31 23.49
N GLU A 49 32.53 4.02 22.38
CA GLU A 49 33.13 5.36 22.38
C GLU A 49 32.23 6.42 23.03
N THR A 50 30.91 6.21 23.03
CA THR A 50 29.93 7.12 23.64
C THR A 50 28.86 6.31 24.36
N LEU A 51 28.27 6.88 25.41
CA LEU A 51 27.18 6.31 26.17
C LEU A 51 26.12 5.75 25.22
N PRO A 52 25.66 4.50 25.39
CA PRO A 52 24.57 3.95 24.57
C PRO A 52 23.26 4.72 24.76
N SER A 53 22.29 4.45 23.88
CA SER A 53 20.93 4.98 24.07
C SER A 53 20.22 4.27 25.23
N GLY A 54 19.25 4.91 25.87
CA GLY A 54 18.46 4.30 26.95
C GLY A 54 17.87 2.92 26.60
N PRO A 55 17.28 2.70 25.40
CA PRO A 55 16.88 1.35 24.96
C PRO A 55 18.03 0.34 24.93
N LYS A 56 19.22 0.75 24.45
CA LYS A 56 20.40 -0.14 24.37
C LYS A 56 20.97 -0.46 25.77
N LEU A 57 20.96 0.49 26.69
CA LEU A 57 21.34 0.22 28.09
C LEU A 57 20.39 -0.80 28.74
N ARG A 58 19.08 -0.70 28.49
CA ARG A 58 18.10 -1.68 28.99
C ARG A 58 18.29 -3.07 28.39
N GLU A 59 18.59 -3.15 27.10
CA GLU A 59 18.91 -4.41 26.40
C GLU A 59 20.14 -5.12 27.00
N LEU A 60 21.11 -4.35 27.50
CA LEU A 60 22.34 -4.84 28.13
C LEU A 60 22.19 -5.12 29.63
N GLY A 61 20.98 -5.03 30.20
CA GLY A 61 20.74 -5.26 31.64
C GLY A 61 20.93 -4.04 32.55
N TYR A 62 21.44 -2.91 32.03
CA TYR A 62 21.69 -1.68 32.81
C TYR A 62 20.44 -0.80 32.96
N SER A 63 19.31 -1.40 33.34
CA SER A 63 18.03 -0.69 33.54
C SER A 63 18.07 0.31 34.70
N GLY A 64 18.87 0.02 35.74
CA GLY A 64 19.12 0.91 36.88
C GLY A 64 19.78 2.22 36.44
N LEU A 65 20.92 2.13 35.76
CA LEU A 65 21.63 3.27 35.17
C LEU A 65 20.73 4.08 34.22
N CYS A 66 20.01 3.41 33.32
CA CYS A 66 19.09 4.09 32.42
C CYS A 66 18.02 4.91 33.17
N SER A 67 17.48 4.35 34.27
CA SER A 67 16.47 5.02 35.09
C SER A 67 17.07 6.16 35.92
N ALA A 68 18.28 5.98 36.45
CA ALA A 68 19.00 6.99 37.21
C ALA A 68 19.25 8.24 36.37
N ILE A 69 19.82 8.07 35.18
CA ILE A 69 20.06 9.15 34.21
C ILE A 69 18.75 9.89 33.88
N ALA A 70 17.68 9.14 33.62
CA ALA A 70 16.40 9.73 33.24
C ALA A 70 15.70 10.50 34.39
N ARG A 71 15.83 10.04 35.63
CA ARG A 71 15.05 10.56 36.78
C ARG A 71 15.82 11.55 37.66
N HIS A 72 17.14 11.38 37.77
CA HIS A 72 17.94 12.11 38.75
C HIS A 72 18.93 13.09 38.12
N HIS A 73 19.28 12.90 36.85
CA HIS A 73 20.34 13.67 36.19
C HIS A 73 19.87 14.35 34.90
N ASP A 74 18.61 14.84 34.90
CA ASP A 74 17.97 15.63 33.84
C ASP A 74 17.93 14.96 32.45
N GLY A 75 18.07 13.63 32.40
CA GLY A 75 17.99 12.85 31.18
C GLY A 75 19.30 12.73 30.40
N PHE A 76 19.26 11.87 29.38
CA PHE A 76 20.45 11.44 28.62
C PHE A 76 21.20 12.57 27.90
N HIS A 77 20.56 13.70 27.65
CA HIS A 77 21.21 14.81 26.95
C HIS A 77 22.19 15.53 27.86
N LYS A 78 21.68 16.11 28.96
CA LYS A 78 22.49 16.78 29.96
C LYS A 78 23.53 15.83 30.56
N PHE A 79 23.17 14.57 30.76
CA PHE A 79 24.11 13.58 31.27
C PHE A 79 25.29 13.30 30.32
N ARG A 80 25.09 13.37 29.00
CA ARG A 80 26.20 13.26 28.04
C ARG A 80 27.13 14.46 28.08
N GLU A 81 26.59 15.66 28.30
CA GLU A 81 27.41 16.87 28.51
C GLU A 81 28.30 16.71 29.75
N LEU A 82 27.77 16.15 30.84
CA LEU A 82 28.53 15.84 32.06
C LEU A 82 29.64 14.79 31.81
N LEU A 83 29.45 13.89 30.85
CA LEU A 83 30.48 12.94 30.39
C LEU A 83 31.51 13.58 29.44
N GLY A 84 31.34 14.84 29.05
CA GLY A 84 32.19 15.51 28.07
C GLY A 84 31.98 15.01 26.63
N GLU A 85 30.85 14.36 26.35
CA GLU A 85 30.51 13.97 24.99
C GLU A 85 30.02 15.17 24.19
N GLU A 86 30.45 15.28 22.92
CA GLU A 86 29.91 16.29 22.01
C GLU A 86 28.39 16.14 21.86
N GLU A 87 27.68 17.27 21.98
CA GLU A 87 26.23 17.30 21.93
C GLU A 87 25.74 16.78 20.57
N LYS A 88 25.14 15.58 20.56
CA LYS A 88 24.53 15.02 19.34
C LYS A 88 23.25 15.76 18.94
N ARG A 89 22.73 16.65 19.80
CA ARG A 89 21.52 17.41 19.52
C ARG A 89 21.88 18.55 18.59
N LYS A 90 21.18 18.58 17.47
CA LYS A 90 21.23 19.71 16.57
C LYS A 90 20.55 20.89 17.28
N GLU A 91 21.18 22.07 17.26
CA GLU A 91 20.61 23.29 17.82
C GLU A 91 19.17 23.51 17.34
N MET A 92 18.32 24.05 18.22
CA MET A 92 16.93 24.33 17.87
C MET A 92 16.91 25.37 16.74
N GLY A 93 16.27 25.03 15.61
CA GLY A 93 16.18 25.93 14.45
C GLY A 93 17.08 25.58 13.27
N VAL A 94 18.10 24.72 13.40
CA VAL A 94 18.98 24.40 12.25
C VAL A 94 18.25 23.77 11.06
N TRP A 95 17.07 23.20 11.28
CA TRP A 95 16.24 22.63 10.21
C TRP A 95 15.42 23.70 9.46
N GLN A 96 15.30 24.90 10.01
CA GLN A 96 14.73 26.07 9.32
C GLN A 96 15.74 26.68 8.35
N ASP A 97 17.03 26.41 8.52
CA ASP A 97 18.08 26.77 7.58
C ASP A 97 17.99 25.88 6.32
N LEU A 98 17.84 26.53 5.17
CA LEU A 98 17.71 25.88 3.87
C LEU A 98 19.00 25.18 3.45
N ASP A 99 20.15 25.85 3.60
CA ASP A 99 21.46 25.32 3.20
C ASP A 99 21.85 24.10 4.04
N TYR A 100 21.54 24.15 5.34
CA TYR A 100 21.68 23.01 6.21
C TYR A 100 20.84 21.83 5.72
N THR A 101 19.58 22.07 5.38
CA THR A 101 18.66 21.03 4.92
C THR A 101 19.10 20.46 3.56
N ILE A 102 19.59 21.29 2.64
CA ILE A 102 20.20 20.88 1.36
C ILE A 102 21.43 20.00 1.61
N LYS A 103 22.34 20.41 2.50
CA LYS A 103 23.54 19.65 2.86
C LYS A 103 23.17 18.28 3.42
N GLN A 104 22.18 18.21 4.32
CA GLN A 104 21.70 16.94 4.86
C GLN A 104 21.03 16.06 3.80
N ALA A 105 20.23 16.65 2.90
CA ALA A 105 19.62 15.94 1.77
C ALA A 105 20.68 15.32 0.85
N ARG A 106 21.67 16.11 0.41
CA ARG A 106 22.80 15.63 -0.41
C ARG A 106 23.61 14.56 0.31
N LYS A 107 23.87 14.70 1.62
CA LYS A 107 24.55 13.66 2.42
C LYS A 107 23.78 12.34 2.41
N VAL A 108 22.45 12.38 2.55
CA VAL A 108 21.61 11.18 2.47
C VAL A 108 21.64 10.58 1.06
N MET A 109 21.57 11.41 0.01
CA MET A 109 21.66 10.95 -1.37
C MET A 109 23.00 10.26 -1.65
N GLY A 110 24.12 10.93 -1.33
CA GLY A 110 25.47 10.39 -1.54
C GLY A 110 25.74 9.11 -0.77
N LYS A 111 25.41 9.07 0.54
CA LYS A 111 25.64 7.88 1.38
C LYS A 111 24.88 6.63 0.91
N ASN A 112 23.79 6.80 0.18
CA ASN A 112 22.93 5.69 -0.27
C ASN A 112 22.91 5.53 -1.80
N GLY A 113 23.76 6.25 -2.54
CA GLY A 113 23.84 6.16 -4.01
C GLY A 113 22.57 6.61 -4.75
N PHE A 114 21.76 7.50 -4.16
CA PHE A 114 20.55 7.98 -4.82
C PHE A 114 20.87 9.10 -5.81
N LYS A 115 20.42 8.94 -7.06
CA LYS A 115 20.48 10.00 -8.09
C LYS A 115 19.53 11.17 -7.82
N THR A 116 18.45 10.93 -7.06
CA THR A 116 17.41 11.91 -6.71
C THR A 116 17.02 11.77 -5.25
N LEU A 117 16.55 12.84 -4.61
CA LEU A 117 16.08 12.86 -3.25
C LEU A 117 14.99 11.80 -3.04
N PRO A 118 15.18 10.84 -2.12
CA PRO A 118 14.16 9.83 -1.82
C PRO A 118 12.82 10.43 -1.39
N SER A 119 11.73 9.70 -1.58
CA SER A 119 10.42 10.12 -1.08
C SER A 119 10.38 10.18 0.46
N TYR A 120 9.44 10.93 1.03
CA TYR A 120 9.19 10.99 2.47
C TYR A 120 9.18 9.59 3.12
N ARG A 121 8.40 8.64 2.59
CA ARG A 121 8.32 7.27 3.12
C ARG A 121 9.67 6.55 3.08
N LYS A 122 10.47 6.76 2.03
CA LYS A 122 11.80 6.15 1.91
C LYS A 122 12.79 6.77 2.91
N LEU A 123 12.74 8.09 3.14
CA LEU A 123 13.53 8.75 4.19
C LEU A 123 13.16 8.25 5.60
N VAL A 124 11.87 8.04 5.88
CA VAL A 124 11.41 7.45 7.15
C VAL A 124 11.98 6.04 7.34
N LYS A 125 11.95 5.19 6.30
CA LYS A 125 12.57 3.85 6.34
C LYS A 125 14.09 3.89 6.60
N LEU A 126 14.77 4.94 6.15
CA LEU A 126 16.19 5.19 6.42
C LEU A 126 16.45 5.86 7.79
N ARG A 127 15.43 5.96 8.65
CA ARG A 127 15.46 6.66 9.94
C ARG A 127 15.88 8.13 9.82
N LYS A 128 15.59 8.77 8.68
CA LYS A 128 15.84 10.21 8.40
C LYS A 128 14.57 11.04 8.51
N HIS A 129 13.75 10.74 9.52
CA HIS A 129 12.48 11.41 9.78
C HIS A 129 12.63 12.93 9.97
N SER A 130 13.69 13.38 10.68
CA SER A 130 13.92 14.80 10.93
C SER A 130 14.14 15.61 9.65
N LEU A 131 14.91 15.06 8.70
CA LEU A 131 15.10 15.67 7.38
C LEU A 131 13.79 15.72 6.60
N ALA A 132 13.04 14.62 6.59
CA ALA A 132 11.78 14.54 5.87
C ALA A 132 10.73 15.54 6.40
N ASN A 133 10.69 15.69 7.74
CA ASN A 133 9.84 16.66 8.40
C ASN A 133 10.31 18.10 8.17
N ALA A 134 11.63 18.35 8.21
CA ALA A 134 12.20 19.68 7.95
C ALA A 134 11.83 20.17 6.55
N ILE A 135 11.97 19.32 5.53
CA ILE A 135 11.56 19.61 4.15
C ILE A 135 10.08 20.02 4.13
N ASN A 136 9.19 19.16 4.63
CA ASN A 136 7.75 19.40 4.60
C ASN A 136 7.29 20.62 5.42
N ARG A 137 7.96 20.92 6.53
CA ARG A 137 7.52 21.95 7.47
C ARG A 137 8.09 23.33 7.15
N TYR A 138 9.33 23.41 6.70
CA TYR A 138 10.04 24.68 6.57
C TYR A 138 10.37 25.04 5.13
N HIS A 139 10.47 24.05 4.23
CA HIS A 139 11.00 24.26 2.87
C HIS A 139 10.01 23.81 1.78
N GLY A 140 8.71 23.85 2.10
CA GLY A 140 7.62 23.52 1.19
C GLY A 140 7.38 22.02 1.04
N THR A 141 7.00 21.59 -0.15
CA THR A 141 6.72 20.18 -0.46
C THR A 141 7.96 19.48 -1.02
N PHE A 142 8.04 18.15 -0.96
CA PHE A 142 9.12 17.39 -1.59
C PHE A 142 9.35 17.73 -3.07
N PRO A 143 8.30 17.91 -3.89
CA PRO A 143 8.47 18.46 -5.23
C PRO A 143 9.22 19.80 -5.22
N GLU A 144 8.73 20.82 -4.50
CA GLU A 144 9.39 22.13 -4.46
C GLU A 144 10.84 22.03 -4.00
N PHE A 145 11.10 21.27 -2.94
CA PHE A 145 12.45 21.04 -2.44
C PHE A 145 13.36 20.34 -3.45
N ARG A 146 12.83 19.43 -4.28
CA ARG A 146 13.58 18.85 -5.40
C ARG A 146 13.94 19.88 -6.46
N ARG A 147 13.09 20.89 -6.72
CA ARG A 147 13.44 22.00 -7.62
C ARG A 147 14.58 22.82 -7.05
N ILE A 148 14.57 23.09 -5.74
CA ILE A 148 15.68 23.76 -5.03
C ILE A 148 16.98 22.96 -5.19
N LEU A 149 16.92 21.63 -5.14
CA LEU A 149 18.08 20.76 -5.39
C LEU A 149 18.54 20.71 -6.85
N GLY A 150 17.83 21.36 -7.78
CA GLY A 150 18.10 21.31 -9.22
C GLY A 150 17.67 19.99 -9.87
N GLU A 151 16.83 19.19 -9.21
CA GLU A 151 16.34 17.94 -9.77
C GLU A 151 15.23 18.22 -10.79
N LYS A 152 15.33 17.59 -11.96
CA LYS A 152 14.26 17.60 -12.96
C LYS A 152 13.02 16.94 -12.38
N GLN A 153 11.94 17.71 -12.25
CA GLN A 153 10.65 17.18 -11.85
C GLN A 153 10.18 16.18 -12.91
N LYS A 154 9.89 14.95 -12.49
CA LYS A 154 9.13 14.00 -13.32
C LYS A 154 7.63 14.30 -13.35
N ARG A 155 7.19 15.34 -12.62
CA ARG A 155 5.78 15.71 -12.56
C ARG A 155 5.41 16.31 -13.90
N ARG A 156 4.57 15.59 -14.63
CA ARG A 156 3.90 16.05 -15.84
C ARG A 156 3.13 17.34 -15.51
N GLU A 157 3.06 18.27 -16.45
CA GLU A 157 2.30 19.52 -16.28
C GLU A 157 0.87 19.22 -15.84
N ASP A 158 0.34 19.98 -14.87
CA ASP A 158 -0.91 19.62 -14.19
C ASP A 158 -2.12 19.52 -15.13
N ASN A 159 -2.03 20.11 -16.34
CA ASN A 159 -3.09 20.09 -17.35
C ASN A 159 -2.85 19.11 -18.50
N ILE A 160 -1.72 18.41 -18.57
CA ILE A 160 -1.45 17.51 -19.70
C ILE A 160 -2.46 16.36 -19.81
N TRP A 161 -3.08 15.98 -18.68
CA TRP A 161 -4.12 14.95 -18.64
C TRP A 161 -5.49 15.43 -19.15
N GLN A 162 -5.66 16.74 -19.34
CA GLN A 162 -6.86 17.31 -19.98
C GLN A 162 -6.76 17.20 -21.51
N ASP A 163 -5.54 17.09 -22.04
CA ASP A 163 -5.30 16.83 -23.45
C ASP A 163 -5.75 15.40 -23.80
N LEU A 164 -6.68 15.32 -24.75
CA LEU A 164 -7.27 14.06 -25.19
C LEU A 164 -6.25 13.20 -25.94
N ASP A 165 -5.47 13.80 -26.85
CA ASP A 165 -4.50 13.08 -27.67
C ASP A 165 -3.39 12.50 -26.81
N TYR A 166 -2.91 13.28 -25.83
CA TYR A 166 -1.99 12.80 -24.83
C TYR A 166 -2.53 11.60 -24.06
N THR A 167 -3.79 11.69 -23.61
CA THR A 167 -4.41 10.61 -22.84
C THR A 167 -4.62 9.35 -23.69
N ILE A 168 -4.95 9.50 -24.97
CA ILE A 168 -5.03 8.40 -25.96
C ILE A 168 -3.67 7.74 -26.14
N GLU A 169 -2.60 8.51 -26.32
CA GLU A 169 -1.23 8.00 -26.48
C GLU A 169 -0.80 7.19 -25.24
N GLN A 170 -1.08 7.72 -24.05
CA GLN A 170 -0.77 7.03 -22.79
C GLN A 170 -1.59 5.74 -22.65
N ALA A 171 -2.88 5.74 -23.01
CA ALA A 171 -3.70 4.54 -23.01
C ALA A 171 -3.16 3.46 -23.96
N ARG A 172 -2.83 3.84 -25.20
CA ARG A 172 -2.23 2.93 -26.19
C ARG A 172 -0.88 2.39 -25.76
N THR A 173 -0.06 3.23 -25.11
CA THR A 173 1.23 2.81 -24.54
C THR A 173 1.02 1.73 -23.49
N VAL A 174 0.10 1.94 -22.55
CA VAL A 174 -0.22 0.93 -21.52
C VAL A 174 -0.72 -0.36 -22.14
N MET A 175 -1.59 -0.29 -23.14
CA MET A 175 -2.11 -1.46 -23.85
C MET A 175 -0.98 -2.23 -24.53
N LYS A 176 -0.10 -1.54 -25.27
CA LYS A 176 1.05 -2.14 -25.96
C LYS A 176 2.06 -2.76 -25.00
N GLU A 177 2.45 -2.05 -23.95
CA GLU A 177 3.44 -2.51 -22.96
C GLU A 177 3.00 -3.77 -22.20
N ASN A 178 1.69 -3.96 -22.06
CA ASN A 178 1.12 -5.06 -21.28
C ASN A 178 0.39 -6.10 -22.13
N GLY A 179 0.43 -5.99 -23.47
CA GLY A 179 -0.21 -6.92 -24.40
C GLY A 179 -1.74 -6.97 -24.28
N PHE A 180 -2.39 -5.84 -23.99
CA PHE A 180 -3.85 -5.77 -23.95
C PHE A 180 -4.42 -5.38 -25.31
N GLU A 181 -5.43 -6.14 -25.77
CA GLU A 181 -6.22 -5.79 -26.95
C GLU A 181 -7.18 -4.62 -26.70
N THR A 182 -7.65 -4.47 -25.46
CA THR A 182 -8.58 -3.40 -25.05
C THR A 182 -8.06 -2.68 -23.81
N LEU A 183 -8.47 -1.41 -23.63
CA LEU A 183 -8.08 -0.61 -22.48
C LEU A 183 -8.52 -1.31 -21.18
N PRO A 184 -7.59 -1.69 -20.28
CA PRO A 184 -7.92 -2.32 -19.01
C PRO A 184 -8.81 -1.43 -18.13
N SER A 185 -9.54 -2.04 -17.19
CA SER A 185 -10.40 -1.31 -16.25
C SER A 185 -9.60 -0.40 -15.31
N GLY A 186 -10.25 0.63 -14.74
CA GLY A 186 -9.63 1.52 -13.76
C GLY A 186 -8.93 0.82 -12.58
N PRO A 187 -9.56 -0.19 -11.94
CA PRO A 187 -8.88 -1.00 -10.92
C PRO A 187 -7.64 -1.72 -11.43
N LYS A 188 -7.66 -2.27 -12.65
CA LYS A 188 -6.51 -2.95 -13.24
C LYS A 188 -5.37 -1.95 -13.54
N LEU A 189 -5.68 -0.77 -14.08
CA LEU A 189 -4.70 0.32 -14.25
C LEU A 189 -4.05 0.73 -12.92
N ARG A 190 -4.81 0.76 -11.83
CA ARG A 190 -4.28 1.07 -10.49
C ARG A 190 -3.25 0.03 -10.01
N VAL A 191 -3.56 -1.25 -10.18
CA VAL A 191 -2.63 -2.36 -9.84
C VAL A 191 -1.35 -2.27 -10.66
N LEU A 192 -1.44 -1.87 -11.94
CA LEU A 192 -0.31 -1.68 -12.84
C LEU A 192 0.46 -0.37 -12.61
N GLY A 193 0.05 0.48 -11.66
CA GLY A 193 0.72 1.76 -11.37
C GLY A 193 0.28 2.95 -12.23
N TYR A 194 -0.64 2.77 -13.17
CA TYR A 194 -1.17 3.82 -14.04
C TYR A 194 -2.42 4.50 -13.46
N SER A 195 -2.41 4.78 -12.15
CA SER A 195 -3.55 5.38 -11.45
C SER A 195 -3.91 6.77 -11.98
N SER A 196 -2.92 7.55 -12.41
CA SER A 196 -3.12 8.89 -12.98
C SER A 196 -3.87 8.84 -14.31
N LEU A 197 -3.57 7.87 -15.18
CA LEU A 197 -4.30 7.67 -16.44
C LEU A 197 -5.76 7.34 -16.17
N GLY A 198 -6.03 6.39 -15.26
CA GLY A 198 -7.40 6.03 -14.90
C GLY A 198 -8.19 7.19 -14.29
N ALA A 199 -7.54 8.03 -13.48
CA ALA A 199 -8.13 9.25 -12.93
C ALA A 199 -8.41 10.29 -14.01
N ALA A 200 -7.48 10.49 -14.96
CA ALA A 200 -7.63 11.41 -16.08
C ALA A 200 -8.82 11.03 -16.97
N ILE A 201 -8.90 9.76 -17.36
CA ILE A 201 -10.02 9.22 -18.15
C ILE A 201 -11.38 9.52 -17.48
N TYR A 202 -11.46 9.31 -16.17
CA TYR A 202 -12.70 9.55 -15.43
C TYR A 202 -13.05 11.04 -15.28
N LYS A 203 -12.05 11.85 -14.93
CA LYS A 203 -12.25 13.26 -14.59
C LYS A 203 -12.42 14.16 -15.82
N HIS A 204 -11.68 13.89 -16.89
CA HIS A 204 -11.57 14.80 -18.04
C HIS A 204 -12.23 14.25 -19.31
N HIS A 205 -12.36 12.92 -19.44
CA HIS A 205 -12.75 12.30 -20.72
C HIS A 205 -14.01 11.43 -20.64
N GLY A 206 -14.92 11.75 -19.72
CA GLY A 206 -16.25 11.15 -19.63
C GLY A 206 -16.27 9.68 -19.16
N GLY A 207 -15.18 9.21 -18.55
CA GLY A 207 -15.06 7.85 -18.02
C GLY A 207 -14.77 6.77 -19.06
N PHE A 208 -14.42 5.58 -18.58
CA PHE A 208 -14.02 4.44 -19.44
C PHE A 208 -15.01 4.10 -20.56
N PRO A 209 -16.34 4.09 -20.35
CA PRO A 209 -17.26 3.76 -21.43
C PRO A 209 -17.21 4.74 -22.61
N THR A 210 -17.02 6.03 -22.32
CA THR A 210 -16.87 7.09 -23.34
C THR A 210 -15.49 7.01 -23.98
N PHE A 211 -14.46 6.86 -23.15
CA PHE A 211 -13.08 6.80 -23.61
C PHE A 211 -12.78 5.59 -24.50
N ARG A 212 -13.38 4.43 -24.22
CA ARG A 212 -13.29 3.25 -25.10
C ARG A 212 -13.88 3.50 -26.48
N LYS A 213 -15.01 4.22 -26.57
CA LYS A 213 -15.56 4.63 -27.87
C LYS A 213 -14.59 5.54 -28.64
N ILE A 214 -13.92 6.45 -27.94
CA ILE A 214 -12.88 7.31 -28.54
C ILE A 214 -11.72 6.48 -29.09
N LEU A 215 -11.36 5.40 -28.39
CA LEU A 215 -10.34 4.44 -28.85
C LEU A 215 -10.83 3.51 -29.97
N GLY A 216 -12.11 3.55 -30.35
CA GLY A 216 -12.71 2.60 -31.30
C GLY A 216 -12.96 1.21 -30.70
N GLU A 217 -12.95 1.07 -29.38
CA GLU A 217 -13.20 -0.19 -28.69
C GLU A 217 -14.69 -0.40 -28.40
N GLU A 218 -15.12 -1.67 -28.42
CA GLU A 218 -16.44 -2.03 -27.95
C GLU A 218 -16.58 -1.86 -26.43
N GLN A 219 -17.77 -1.45 -25.98
CA GLN A 219 -18.02 -1.34 -24.55
C GLN A 219 -18.10 -2.72 -23.90
N LEU A 220 -17.12 -3.03 -23.03
CA LEU A 220 -17.14 -4.26 -22.23
C LEU A 220 -18.40 -4.41 -21.35
N ARG A 221 -19.04 -3.29 -20.96
CA ARG A 221 -20.23 -3.30 -20.12
C ARG A 221 -21.48 -3.17 -20.99
N LYS A 222 -22.27 -4.25 -21.01
CA LYS A 222 -23.62 -4.28 -21.56
C LYS A 222 -24.50 -3.17 -20.96
N LYS A 223 -25.39 -2.56 -21.77
CA LYS A 223 -26.30 -1.47 -21.33
C LYS A 223 -27.11 -1.90 -20.10
N ARG A 224 -27.31 -1.00 -19.14
CA ARG A 224 -28.15 -1.29 -17.95
C ARG A 224 -29.56 -1.62 -18.43
N GLY A 225 -30.15 -2.69 -17.88
CA GLY A 225 -31.48 -3.14 -18.25
C GLY A 225 -31.55 -3.99 -19.54
N ILE A 226 -30.45 -4.17 -20.28
CA ILE A 226 -30.49 -5.00 -21.50
C ILE A 226 -30.93 -6.44 -21.20
N TRP A 227 -30.59 -6.95 -20.03
CA TRP A 227 -30.99 -8.27 -19.55
C TRP A 227 -32.49 -8.37 -19.19
N GLN A 228 -33.21 -7.24 -19.10
CA GLN A 228 -34.67 -7.23 -18.96
C GLN A 228 -35.36 -7.36 -20.31
N ASN A 229 -34.68 -7.07 -21.41
CA ASN A 229 -35.21 -7.33 -22.75
C ASN A 229 -35.21 -8.85 -22.97
N ARG A 230 -36.41 -9.40 -23.15
CA ARG A 230 -36.63 -10.83 -23.34
C ARG A 230 -35.94 -11.36 -24.59
N ASP A 231 -36.09 -10.67 -25.72
CA ASP A 231 -35.53 -11.12 -27.00
C ASP A 231 -34.01 -11.16 -26.97
N TYR A 232 -33.38 -10.15 -26.35
CA TYR A 232 -31.93 -10.15 -26.11
C TYR A 232 -31.48 -11.32 -25.23
N ALA A 233 -32.21 -11.61 -24.13
CA ALA A 233 -31.89 -12.74 -23.29
C ALA A 233 -32.01 -14.07 -24.04
N ILE A 234 -33.03 -14.22 -24.90
CA ILE A 234 -33.24 -15.40 -25.76
C ILE A 234 -32.09 -15.54 -26.75
N GLU A 235 -31.69 -14.46 -27.43
CA GLU A 235 -30.57 -14.45 -28.37
C GLU A 235 -29.26 -14.89 -27.69
N GLN A 236 -28.98 -14.35 -26.50
CA GLN A 236 -27.80 -14.75 -25.73
C GLN A 236 -27.88 -16.20 -25.28
N ALA A 237 -29.06 -16.70 -24.89
CA ALA A 237 -29.24 -18.11 -24.53
C ALA A 237 -29.02 -19.05 -25.72
N ARG A 238 -29.54 -18.69 -26.91
CA ARG A 238 -29.30 -19.44 -28.14
C ARG A 238 -27.83 -19.47 -28.51
N LYS A 239 -27.15 -18.32 -28.45
CA LYS A 239 -25.70 -18.24 -28.69
C LYS A 239 -24.93 -19.21 -27.78
N VAL A 240 -25.27 -19.28 -26.50
CA VAL A 240 -24.65 -20.26 -25.57
C VAL A 240 -24.96 -21.70 -25.97
N MET A 241 -26.20 -21.99 -26.38
CA MET A 241 -26.60 -23.32 -26.85
C MET A 241 -25.82 -23.73 -28.11
N ASP A 242 -25.73 -22.84 -29.09
CA ASP A 242 -25.04 -23.08 -30.36
C ASP A 242 -23.52 -23.26 -30.15
N GLU A 243 -22.89 -22.39 -29.34
CA GLU A 243 -21.45 -22.46 -29.02
C GLU A 243 -21.05 -23.74 -28.29
N ASN A 244 -21.98 -24.38 -27.57
CA ASN A 244 -21.71 -25.56 -26.73
C ASN A 244 -22.43 -26.82 -27.22
N GLY A 245 -23.11 -26.77 -28.38
CA GLY A 245 -23.84 -27.91 -28.95
C GLY A 245 -24.97 -28.43 -28.07
N PHE A 246 -25.70 -27.56 -27.39
CA PHE A 246 -26.84 -27.96 -26.56
C PHE A 246 -28.16 -27.91 -27.33
N ASP A 247 -28.90 -29.03 -27.34
CA ASP A 247 -30.26 -29.06 -27.91
C ASP A 247 -31.28 -28.26 -27.08
N LYS A 248 -31.01 -28.08 -25.79
CA LYS A 248 -31.89 -27.39 -24.83
C LYS A 248 -31.08 -26.47 -23.93
N LEU A 249 -31.71 -25.39 -23.46
CA LEU A 249 -31.09 -24.46 -22.52
C LEU A 249 -30.60 -25.22 -21.26
N PRO A 250 -29.27 -25.23 -21.01
CA PRO A 250 -28.67 -25.91 -19.85
C PRO A 250 -29.19 -25.34 -18.51
N SER A 251 -28.91 -26.04 -17.41
CA SER A 251 -29.31 -25.59 -16.07
C SER A 251 -28.57 -24.32 -15.63
N GLN A 252 -29.04 -23.71 -14.53
CA GLN A 252 -28.37 -22.55 -13.93
C GLN A 252 -26.93 -22.87 -13.53
N GLU A 253 -26.71 -24.02 -12.90
CA GLU A 253 -25.39 -24.49 -12.48
C GLU A 253 -24.48 -24.60 -13.69
N LYS A 254 -24.99 -25.20 -14.77
CA LYS A 254 -24.20 -25.39 -15.99
C LYS A 254 -23.88 -24.07 -16.69
N LEU A 255 -24.81 -23.10 -16.74
CA LEU A 255 -24.51 -21.75 -17.25
C LEU A 255 -23.47 -21.03 -16.38
N ASN A 256 -23.52 -21.21 -15.06
CA ASN A 256 -22.53 -20.63 -14.15
C ASN A 256 -21.14 -21.24 -14.36
N GLU A 257 -21.04 -22.57 -14.54
CA GLU A 257 -19.80 -23.27 -14.88
C GLU A 257 -19.17 -22.72 -16.17
N LEU A 258 -20.00 -22.39 -17.16
CA LEU A 258 -19.58 -21.84 -18.46
C LEU A 258 -19.30 -20.33 -18.41
N GLY A 259 -19.40 -19.67 -17.24
CA GLY A 259 -19.16 -18.23 -17.10
C GLY A 259 -20.33 -17.32 -17.51
N TYR A 260 -21.49 -17.90 -17.82
CA TYR A 260 -22.71 -17.18 -18.23
C TYR A 260 -23.61 -16.80 -17.04
N SER A 261 -23.01 -16.47 -15.89
CA SER A 261 -23.74 -16.18 -14.64
C SER A 261 -24.68 -14.97 -14.72
N SER A 262 -24.35 -13.98 -15.57
CA SER A 262 -25.23 -12.83 -15.83
C SER A 262 -26.51 -13.24 -16.56
N LEU A 263 -26.40 -14.14 -17.55
CA LEU A 263 -27.55 -14.68 -18.27
C LEU A 263 -28.42 -15.49 -17.30
N ALA A 264 -27.82 -16.44 -16.56
CA ALA A 264 -28.54 -17.27 -15.59
C ALA A 264 -29.29 -16.43 -14.54
N SER A 265 -28.62 -15.43 -13.96
CA SER A 265 -29.22 -14.51 -13.00
C SER A 265 -30.36 -13.69 -13.62
N SER A 266 -30.22 -13.26 -14.89
CA SER A 266 -31.26 -12.50 -15.57
C SER A 266 -32.52 -13.31 -15.86
N ILE A 267 -32.36 -14.59 -16.24
CA ILE A 267 -33.47 -15.52 -16.49
C ILE A 267 -34.31 -15.67 -15.23
N HIS A 268 -33.65 -15.89 -14.08
CA HIS A 268 -34.35 -16.02 -12.81
C HIS A 268 -35.03 -14.73 -12.38
N LYS A 269 -34.31 -13.60 -12.48
CA LYS A 269 -34.78 -12.31 -11.95
C LYS A 269 -35.87 -11.65 -12.79
N TYR A 270 -35.79 -11.74 -14.12
CA TYR A 270 -36.61 -10.93 -15.03
C TYR A 270 -37.55 -11.75 -15.90
N HIS A 271 -37.30 -13.05 -16.09
CA HIS A 271 -38.02 -13.85 -17.09
C HIS A 271 -38.73 -15.08 -16.53
N GLY A 272 -39.10 -15.03 -15.24
CA GLY A 272 -39.94 -16.06 -14.60
C GLY A 272 -39.23 -17.39 -14.33
N GLY A 273 -37.89 -17.42 -14.36
CA GLY A 273 -37.11 -18.63 -14.12
C GLY A 273 -36.94 -19.54 -15.35
N PHE A 274 -36.08 -20.55 -15.22
CA PHE A 274 -35.71 -21.44 -16.33
C PHE A 274 -36.88 -22.21 -16.95
N PRO A 275 -37.88 -22.74 -16.19
CA PRO A 275 -39.03 -23.40 -16.79
C PRO A 275 -39.79 -22.49 -17.75
N THR A 276 -40.13 -21.29 -17.30
CA THR A 276 -40.82 -20.26 -18.10
C THR A 276 -39.98 -19.83 -19.28
N PHE A 277 -38.69 -19.62 -19.07
CA PHE A 277 -37.79 -19.13 -20.12
C PHE A 277 -37.58 -20.13 -21.26
N ARG A 278 -37.62 -21.44 -20.98
CA ARG A 278 -37.57 -22.49 -22.02
C ARG A 278 -38.80 -22.45 -22.93
N ILE A 279 -39.97 -22.08 -22.39
CA ILE A 279 -41.18 -21.88 -23.19
C ILE A 279 -40.95 -20.73 -24.17
N TYR A 280 -40.41 -19.59 -23.69
CA TYR A 280 -40.11 -18.44 -24.56
C TYR A 280 -39.12 -18.77 -25.69
N ILE A 281 -38.09 -19.58 -25.42
CA ILE A 281 -37.14 -20.01 -26.46
C ILE A 281 -37.85 -20.87 -27.53
N ASN A 282 -38.73 -21.79 -27.11
CA ASN A 282 -39.46 -22.64 -28.05
C ASN A 282 -40.43 -21.83 -28.91
N GLU A 283 -41.19 -20.90 -28.30
CA GLU A 283 -42.08 -19.97 -29.02
C GLU A 283 -41.30 -19.12 -30.02
N TYR A 284 -40.14 -18.59 -29.62
CA TYR A 284 -39.27 -17.82 -30.49
C TYR A 284 -38.79 -18.64 -31.70
N ASN A 285 -38.36 -19.88 -31.48
CA ASN A 285 -37.91 -20.77 -32.57
C ASN A 285 -39.04 -21.13 -33.55
N LEU A 286 -40.27 -21.33 -33.05
CA LEU A 286 -41.45 -21.57 -33.90
C LEU A 286 -41.75 -20.35 -34.78
N ASN A 287 -41.77 -19.15 -34.20
CA ASN A 287 -41.99 -17.92 -34.95
C ASN A 287 -40.90 -17.66 -36.00
N LEU A 288 -39.65 -17.99 -35.68
CA LEU A 288 -38.53 -17.85 -36.61
C LEU A 288 -38.70 -18.78 -37.82
N LYS A 289 -39.05 -20.05 -37.61
CA LYS A 289 -39.32 -21.01 -38.71
C LYS A 289 -40.47 -20.56 -39.61
N GLN A 290 -41.56 -20.10 -39.01
CA GLN A 290 -42.69 -19.54 -39.76
C GLN A 290 -42.29 -18.33 -40.61
N SER A 291 -41.46 -17.44 -40.06
CA SER A 291 -40.97 -16.26 -40.80
C SER A 291 -40.03 -16.61 -41.97
N MET A 292 -39.37 -17.76 -41.92
CA MET A 292 -38.46 -18.24 -42.98
C MET A 292 -39.18 -18.97 -44.10
N GLY A 293 -40.52 -19.10 -44.05
CA GLY A 293 -41.28 -19.79 -45.10
C GLY A 293 -41.04 -21.30 -45.13
N GLU A 294 -40.47 -21.87 -44.07
CA GLU A 294 -40.44 -23.32 -43.85
C GLU A 294 -41.86 -23.78 -43.53
N SER A 295 -42.70 -23.83 -44.57
CA SER A 295 -44.00 -24.51 -44.53
C SER A 295 -43.71 -25.96 -44.19
N GLN A 296 -44.38 -26.51 -43.18
CA GLN A 296 -44.29 -27.93 -42.85
C GLN A 296 -44.94 -28.74 -43.96
N ASP A 297 -44.25 -28.88 -45.09
CA ASP A 297 -44.55 -29.90 -46.09
C ASP A 297 -44.12 -31.23 -45.47
N GLY A 298 -45.09 -31.88 -44.84
CA GLY A 298 -45.00 -33.25 -44.33
C GLY A 298 -45.07 -34.27 -45.45
#